data_AF-A0A4Q6XDW6-F1
#
_entry.id   AF-A0A4Q6XDW6-F1
#
_cell.length_a   1.000
_cell.length_b   1.000
_cell.length_c   1.000
_cell.angle_alpha   90.00
_cell.angle_beta   90.00
_cell.angle_gamma   90.00
#
_symmetry.space_group_name_H-M   'P 1'
#
loop_
_entity.id
_entity.type
_entity.pdbx_description
1 polymer ?
#
loop_
_entity_poly.entity_id
_entity_poly.type
_entity_poly.pdbx_seq_one_letter_code
_entity_poly.pdbx_strand_id
1 'polypeptide(L)'
;MKTLQSNTPWLIEDLAGELSGKHKIGIALLLLTALFLFIGAILQIIDPTAGVLDIGILSVLLFGLLTSIAAIFCSLWLQEILWQPFKTFRKEFNYHFNQLTSWQQCIIYFSVFFLSLYAVLWALAIIL
;
A
#
# COMPACT_ATOMS: atom_id res chain seq x y z
N MET A 1 -16.65 -19.70 -40.38
CA MET A 1 -16.38 -19.56 -38.94
C MET A 1 -14.98 -18.98 -38.80
N LYS A 2 -14.85 -17.65 -38.58
CA LYS A 2 -13.55 -16.97 -38.44
C LYS A 2 -13.19 -16.95 -36.96
N THR A 3 -12.13 -17.64 -36.59
CA THR A 3 -11.57 -17.63 -35.23
C THR A 3 -10.93 -16.28 -34.96
N LEU A 4 -11.40 -15.60 -33.92
CA LEU A 4 -10.84 -14.34 -33.42
C LEU A 4 -9.47 -14.60 -32.78
N GLN A 5 -8.42 -14.58 -33.60
CA GLN A 5 -7.09 -14.21 -33.13
C GLN A 5 -7.07 -12.69 -32.96
N SER A 6 -7.39 -12.19 -31.77
CA SER A 6 -7.15 -10.79 -31.42
C SER A 6 -6.12 -10.71 -30.29
N ASN A 7 -4.87 -10.49 -30.68
CA ASN A 7 -4.04 -9.41 -30.15
C ASN A 7 -4.08 -9.23 -28.61
N THR A 8 -3.45 -10.14 -27.87
CA THR A 8 -3.36 -10.11 -26.40
C THR A 8 -1.96 -9.96 -25.78
N PRO A 9 -0.84 -9.68 -26.49
CA PRO A 9 0.47 -9.67 -25.83
C PRO A 9 0.66 -8.46 -24.89
N TRP A 10 0.27 -7.25 -25.31
CA TRP A 10 0.49 -6.02 -24.53
C TRP A 10 -0.33 -5.96 -23.24
N LEU A 11 -1.50 -6.61 -23.21
CA LEU A 11 -2.42 -6.58 -22.07
C LEU A 11 -1.93 -7.50 -20.95
N ILE A 12 -1.21 -8.57 -21.31
CA ILE A 12 -0.60 -9.51 -20.38
C ILE A 12 0.68 -8.91 -19.77
N GLU A 13 1.47 -8.19 -20.55
CA GLU A 13 2.69 -7.51 -20.09
C GLU A 13 2.40 -6.38 -19.09
N ASP A 14 1.39 -5.55 -19.38
CA ASP A 14 0.96 -4.44 -18.52
C ASP A 14 0.39 -4.96 -17.18
N LEU A 15 -0.42 -6.03 -17.23
CA LEU A 15 -0.91 -6.72 -16.03
C LEU A 15 0.21 -7.38 -15.22
N ALA A 16 1.18 -8.01 -15.88
CA ALA A 16 2.29 -8.69 -15.21
C ALA A 16 3.23 -7.70 -14.48
N GLY A 17 3.45 -6.51 -15.07
CA GLY A 17 4.19 -5.42 -14.44
C GLY A 17 3.49 -4.87 -13.19
N GLU A 18 2.18 -4.61 -13.29
CA GLU A 18 1.37 -4.07 -12.19
C GLU A 18 1.18 -5.10 -11.05
N LEU A 19 1.16 -6.41 -11.38
CA LEU A 19 1.02 -7.51 -10.42
C LEU A 19 2.33 -7.82 -9.66
N SER A 20 3.49 -7.58 -10.28
CA SER A 20 4.83 -7.84 -9.70
C SER A 20 5.14 -6.92 -8.52
N GLY A 21 4.80 -5.63 -8.61
CA GLY A 21 5.03 -4.67 -7.52
C GLY A 21 4.19 -4.96 -6.28
N LYS A 22 2.91 -5.31 -6.48
CA LYS A 22 1.95 -5.59 -5.39
C LYS A 22 2.28 -6.89 -4.66
N HIS A 23 2.74 -7.91 -5.38
CA HIS A 23 3.23 -9.15 -4.78
C HIS A 23 4.44 -8.90 -3.89
N LYS A 24 5.39 -8.04 -4.31
CA LYS A 24 6.55 -7.70 -3.48
C LYS A 24 6.15 -7.02 -2.16
N ILE A 25 5.17 -6.11 -2.20
CA ILE A 25 4.66 -5.43 -0.99
C ILE A 25 3.92 -6.43 -0.08
N GLY A 26 3.11 -7.33 -0.66
CA GLY A 26 2.42 -8.37 0.09
C GLY A 26 3.39 -9.35 0.77
N ILE A 27 4.43 -9.78 0.07
CA ILE A 27 5.49 -10.64 0.63
C ILE A 27 6.25 -9.90 1.74
N ALA A 28 6.59 -8.63 1.53
CA ALA A 28 7.25 -7.81 2.55
C ALA A 28 6.40 -7.67 3.81
N LEU A 29 5.09 -7.44 3.66
CA LEU A 29 4.15 -7.36 4.79
C LEU A 29 4.08 -8.68 5.57
N LEU A 30 4.02 -9.82 4.86
CA LEU A 30 3.97 -11.15 5.47
C LEU A 30 5.25 -11.45 6.26
N LEU A 31 6.41 -11.16 5.66
CA LEU A 31 7.72 -11.35 6.31
C LEU A 31 7.88 -10.43 7.52
N LEU A 32 7.45 -9.19 7.43
CA LEU A 32 7.49 -8.24 8.54
C LEU A 32 6.53 -8.65 9.68
N THR A 33 5.37 -9.23 9.34
CA THR A 33 4.43 -9.78 10.33
C THR A 33 5.05 -10.97 11.07
N ALA A 34 5.67 -11.90 10.34
CA ALA A 34 6.38 -13.01 10.95
C ALA A 34 7.51 -12.51 11.86
N LEU A 35 8.31 -11.54 11.40
CA LEU A 35 9.36 -10.92 12.21
C LEU A 35 8.79 -10.29 13.49
N PHE A 36 7.69 -9.54 13.39
CA PHE A 36 7.03 -8.92 14.55
C PHE A 36 6.58 -9.95 15.59
N LEU A 37 6.03 -11.08 15.17
CA LEU A 37 5.57 -12.13 16.09
C LEU A 37 6.73 -12.84 16.80
N PHE A 38 7.88 -12.99 16.13
CA PHE A 38 9.01 -13.75 16.65
C PHE A 38 10.15 -12.89 17.21
N ILE A 39 10.12 -11.56 17.07
CA ILE A 39 11.22 -10.67 17.45
C ILE A 39 11.62 -10.81 18.93
N GLY A 40 10.64 -11.00 19.82
CA GLY A 40 10.89 -11.19 21.25
C GLY A 40 11.61 -12.51 21.55
N ALA A 41 11.19 -13.60 20.89
CA ALA A 41 11.84 -14.90 21.05
C ALA A 41 13.26 -14.90 20.46
N ILE A 42 13.46 -14.23 19.31
CA ILE A 42 14.77 -14.08 18.68
C ILE A 42 15.72 -13.28 19.59
N LEU A 43 15.25 -12.18 20.19
CA LEU A 43 16.05 -11.40 21.13
C LEU A 43 16.43 -12.20 22.38
N GLN A 44 15.49 -12.96 22.95
CA GLN A 44 15.75 -13.79 24.14
C GLN A 44 16.73 -14.95 23.87
N ILE A 45 16.81 -15.45 22.63
CA ILE A 45 17.80 -16.46 22.25
C ILE A 45 19.21 -15.86 22.16
N ILE A 46 19.33 -14.63 21.65
CA ILE A 46 20.63 -13.95 21.47
C ILE A 46 21.14 -13.40 22.80
N ASP A 47 20.24 -12.79 23.58
CA ASP A 47 20.52 -12.23 24.88
C ASP A 47 19.41 -12.65 25.88
N PRO A 48 19.65 -13.71 26.67
CA PRO A 48 18.68 -14.17 27.66
C PRO A 48 18.45 -13.17 28.81
N THR A 49 19.29 -12.13 28.92
CA THR A 49 19.12 -11.01 29.87
C THR A 49 18.38 -9.82 29.27
N ALA A 50 17.99 -9.87 27.98
CA ALA A 50 17.21 -8.81 27.35
C ALA A 50 15.95 -8.51 28.15
N GLY A 51 15.84 -7.26 28.61
CA GLY A 51 14.71 -6.80 29.42
C GLY A 51 13.42 -6.75 28.60
N VAL A 52 12.29 -6.98 29.27
CA VAL A 52 10.95 -6.85 28.66
C VAL A 52 10.73 -5.46 28.05
N LEU A 53 11.36 -4.43 28.61
CA LEU A 53 11.28 -3.04 28.12
C LEU A 53 11.95 -2.87 26.74
N ASP A 54 13.14 -3.44 26.54
CA ASP A 54 13.88 -3.32 25.28
C ASP A 54 13.17 -4.05 24.14
N ILE A 55 12.62 -5.24 24.44
CA ILE A 55 11.79 -6.01 23.52
C ILE A 55 10.50 -5.24 23.18
N GLY A 56 9.90 -4.58 24.17
CA GLY A 56 8.71 -3.74 24.00
C GLY A 56 8.95 -2.56 23.06
N ILE A 57 10.04 -1.81 23.25
CA ILE A 57 10.39 -0.66 22.40
C ILE A 57 10.62 -1.09 20.95
N LEU A 58 11.36 -2.19 20.74
CA LEU A 58 11.62 -2.72 19.40
C LEU A 58 10.31 -3.16 18.71
N SER A 59 9.40 -3.77 19.48
CA SER A 59 8.09 -4.20 19.00
C SER A 59 7.21 -3.01 18.58
N VAL A 60 7.21 -1.91 19.34
CA VAL A 60 6.46 -0.69 18.98
C VAL A 60 6.98 -0.10 17.67
N LEU A 61 8.31 -0.04 17.48
CA LEU A 61 8.91 0.43 16.25
C LEU A 61 8.52 -0.45 15.05
N LEU A 62 8.60 -1.77 15.22
CA LEU A 62 8.22 -2.72 14.17
C LEU A 62 6.72 -2.66 13.85
N PHE A 63 5.88 -2.45 14.86
CA PHE A 63 4.44 -2.27 14.71
C PHE A 63 4.10 -1.00 13.92
N GLY A 64 4.79 0.12 14.17
CA GLY A 64 4.66 1.34 13.37
C GLY A 64 5.03 1.13 11.90
N LEU A 65 6.08 0.35 11.65
CA LEU A 65 6.50 0.00 10.29
C LEU A 65 5.49 -0.93 9.60
N LEU A 66 4.96 -1.92 10.32
CA LEU A 66 3.94 -2.85 9.86
C LEU A 66 2.64 -2.13 9.49
N THR A 67 2.15 -1.27 10.37
CA THR A 67 0.93 -0.48 10.15
C THR A 67 1.07 0.47 8.98
N SER A 68 2.25 1.09 8.81
CA SER A 68 2.55 1.97 7.66
C SER A 68 2.51 1.20 6.33
N ILE A 69 3.17 0.04 6.25
CA ILE A 69 3.17 -0.78 5.03
C ILE A 69 1.78 -1.36 4.75
N ALA A 70 1.05 -1.79 5.81
CA ALA A 70 -0.32 -2.27 5.67
C ALA A 70 -1.25 -1.17 5.14
N ALA A 71 -1.10 0.07 5.60
CA ALA A 71 -1.87 1.21 5.11
C ALA A 71 -1.57 1.51 3.64
N ILE A 72 -0.31 1.44 3.22
CA ILE A 72 0.08 1.60 1.81
C ILE A 72 -0.53 0.47 0.96
N PHE A 73 -0.41 -0.78 1.41
CA PHE A 73 -0.97 -1.93 0.70
C PHE A 73 -2.49 -1.84 0.55
N CYS A 74 -3.19 -1.47 1.63
CA CYS A 74 -4.64 -1.25 1.62
C CYS A 74 -5.03 -0.10 0.68
N SER A 75 -4.27 1.00 0.68
CA SER A 75 -4.50 2.14 -0.22
C SER A 75 -4.34 1.76 -1.68
N LEU A 76 -3.29 0.99 -2.02
CA LEU A 76 -3.08 0.49 -3.38
C LEU A 76 -4.19 -0.47 -3.82
N TRP A 77 -4.66 -1.32 -2.90
CA TRP A 77 -5.75 -2.25 -3.18
C TRP A 77 -7.09 -1.53 -3.37
N LEU A 78 -7.35 -0.52 -2.53
CA LEU A 78 -8.54 0.34 -2.64
C LEU A 78 -8.51 1.18 -3.93
N GLN A 79 -7.33 1.71 -4.29
CA GLN A 79 -7.12 2.38 -5.57
C GLN A 79 -7.43 1.44 -6.73
N GLU A 80 -6.98 0.18 -6.68
CA GLU A 80 -7.32 -0.79 -7.73
C GLU A 80 -8.82 -0.93 -7.91
N ILE A 81 -9.56 -1.15 -6.82
CA ILE A 81 -11.01 -1.37 -6.84
C ILE A 81 -11.75 -0.13 -7.33
N LEU A 82 -11.38 1.05 -6.84
CA LEU A 82 -11.99 2.29 -7.29
C LEU A 82 -11.62 2.62 -8.74
N TRP A 83 -10.40 2.33 -9.20
CA TRP A 83 -9.91 2.74 -10.53
C TRP A 83 -10.18 1.73 -11.65
N GLN A 84 -10.51 0.47 -11.37
CA GLN A 84 -10.94 -0.52 -12.37
C GLN A 84 -12.05 0.01 -13.31
N PRO A 85 -13.15 0.63 -12.82
CA PRO A 85 -14.17 1.22 -13.70
C PRO A 85 -13.72 2.48 -14.44
N PHE A 86 -12.65 3.17 -13.98
CA PHE A 86 -12.13 4.40 -14.58
C PHE A 86 -10.92 4.17 -15.51
N LYS A 87 -10.70 2.94 -15.98
CA LYS A 87 -9.53 2.58 -16.83
C LYS A 87 -9.38 3.48 -18.08
N THR A 88 -10.49 3.89 -18.69
CA THR A 88 -10.49 4.81 -19.84
C THR A 88 -10.13 6.24 -19.43
N PHE A 89 -10.64 6.70 -18.29
CA PHE A 89 -10.31 8.02 -17.73
C PHE A 89 -8.84 8.12 -17.32
N ARG A 90 -8.22 7.01 -16.88
CA ARG A 90 -6.79 6.93 -16.51
C ARG A 90 -5.87 7.30 -17.69
N LYS A 91 -6.19 6.88 -18.92
CA LYS A 91 -5.35 7.14 -20.10
C LYS A 91 -5.27 8.62 -20.45
N GLU A 92 -6.38 9.33 -20.27
CA GLU A 92 -6.52 10.76 -20.53
C GLU A 92 -6.36 11.60 -19.25
N PHE A 93 -6.07 10.97 -18.09
CA PHE A 93 -6.05 11.68 -16.81
C PHE A 93 -5.04 12.81 -16.82
N ASN A 94 -3.82 12.58 -17.31
CA ASN A 94 -2.81 13.63 -17.43
C ASN A 94 -3.25 14.75 -18.37
N TYR A 95 -3.97 14.41 -19.45
CA TYR A 95 -4.48 15.39 -20.41
C TYR A 95 -5.58 16.26 -19.79
N HIS A 96 -6.50 15.66 -19.04
CA HIS A 96 -7.54 16.40 -18.30
C HIS A 96 -6.99 17.13 -17.08
N PHE A 97 -5.96 16.58 -16.42
CA PHE A 97 -5.34 17.16 -15.24
C PHE A 97 -4.53 18.41 -15.61
N ASN A 98 -3.79 18.39 -16.72
CA ASN A 98 -3.06 19.56 -17.22
C ASN A 98 -3.96 20.66 -17.79
N GLN A 99 -5.23 20.37 -18.06
CA GLN A 99 -6.22 21.39 -18.42
C GLN A 99 -6.79 22.13 -17.20
N LEU A 100 -6.61 21.59 -16.00
CA LEU A 100 -7.03 22.25 -14.77
C LEU A 100 -6.09 23.38 -14.43
N THR A 101 -6.66 24.44 -13.85
CA THR A 101 -5.87 25.54 -13.31
C THR A 101 -4.98 25.03 -12.16
N SER A 102 -3.78 25.61 -11.99
CA SER A 102 -2.85 25.22 -10.92
C SER A 102 -3.49 25.25 -9.53
N TRP A 103 -4.48 26.12 -9.33
CA TRP A 103 -5.28 26.19 -8.12
C TRP A 103 -6.16 24.95 -7.90
N GLN A 104 -6.84 24.45 -8.95
CA GLN A 104 -7.66 23.24 -8.88
C GLN A 104 -6.79 21.98 -8.69
N GLN A 105 -5.62 21.92 -9.32
CA GLN A 105 -4.67 20.84 -9.09
C GLN A 105 -4.22 20.80 -7.62
N CYS A 106 -3.91 21.97 -7.04
CA CYS A 106 -3.57 22.12 -5.64
C CYS A 106 -4.68 21.61 -4.70
N ILE A 107 -5.93 21.97 -4.98
CA ILE A 107 -7.10 21.50 -4.23
C ILE A 107 -7.22 19.96 -4.28
N ILE A 108 -7.02 19.35 -5.45
CA ILE A 108 -7.08 17.88 -5.60
C ILE A 108 -5.98 17.21 -4.76
N TYR A 109 -4.75 17.71 -4.82
CA TYR A 109 -3.64 17.17 -4.00
C TYR A 109 -3.92 17.26 -2.50
N PHE A 110 -4.34 18.42 -2.02
CA PHE A 110 -4.69 18.60 -0.62
C PHE A 110 -5.87 17.72 -0.21
N SER A 111 -6.88 17.56 -1.08
CA SER A 111 -8.05 16.73 -0.78
C SER A 111 -7.66 15.27 -0.58
N VAL A 112 -6.82 14.70 -1.46
CA VAL A 112 -6.31 13.33 -1.33
C VAL A 112 -5.47 13.20 -0.05
N PHE A 113 -4.63 14.18 0.26
CA PHE A 113 -3.83 14.20 1.48
C PHE A 113 -4.70 14.20 2.75
N PHE A 114 -5.69 15.09 2.85
CA PHE A 114 -6.58 15.16 4.01
C PHE A 114 -7.43 13.91 4.17
N LEU A 115 -7.88 13.30 3.08
CA LEU A 115 -8.65 12.04 3.12
C LEU A 115 -7.79 10.87 3.62
N SER A 116 -6.53 10.81 3.18
CA SER A 116 -5.56 9.83 3.69
C SER A 116 -5.26 10.03 5.17
N LEU A 117 -5.04 11.28 5.59
CA LEU A 117 -4.80 11.62 6.99
C LEU A 117 -6.01 11.28 7.87
N TYR A 118 -7.23 11.58 7.40
CA TYR A 118 -8.47 11.22 8.07
C TYR A 118 -8.63 9.70 8.24
N ALA A 119 -8.31 8.92 7.20
CA ALA A 119 -8.37 7.46 7.27
C ALA A 119 -7.38 6.90 8.31
N VAL A 120 -6.16 7.46 8.38
CA VAL A 120 -5.17 7.08 9.40
C VAL A 120 -5.65 7.41 10.81
N LEU A 121 -6.22 8.60 11.02
CA LEU A 121 -6.76 8.99 12.32
C LEU A 121 -7.92 8.08 12.76
N TRP A 122 -8.79 7.69 11.84
CA TRP A 122 -9.87 6.75 12.12
C TRP A 122 -9.37 5.35 12.47
N ALA A 123 -8.38 4.84 11.73
CA ALA A 123 -7.75 3.57 12.04
C ALA A 123 -7.12 3.60 13.45
N LEU A 124 -6.46 4.70 13.81
CA LEU A 124 -5.85 4.89 15.12
C LEU A 124 -6.91 4.99 16.24
N ALA A 125 -8.02 5.67 15.98
CA ALA A 125 -9.15 5.77 16.91
C ALA A 125 -9.88 4.45 17.16
N ILE A 126 -9.84 3.49 16.23
CA ILE A 126 -10.39 2.14 16.41
C ILE A 126 -9.47 1.27 17.27
N ILE A 127 -8.16 1.53 17.23
CA ILE A 127 -7.13 0.74 17.91
C ILE A 127 -6.93 1.20 19.37
N LEU A 128 -7.11 2.49 19.65
CA LEU A 128 -6.97 3.11 20.98
C LEU A 128 -8.22 2.91 21.85
#